data_AF-A0A418PMB5-F1
#
_entry.id   AF-A0A418PMB5-F1
#
_cell.length_a   1.000
_cell.length_b   1.000
_cell.length_c   1.000
_cell.angle_alpha   90.00
_cell.angle_beta   90.00
_cell.angle_gamma   90.00
#
_symmetry.space_group_name_H-M   'P 1'
#
loop_
_entity.id
_entity.type
_entity.pdbx_description
1 polymer ?
#
loop_
_entity_poly.entity_id
_entity_poly.type
_entity_poly.pdbx_seq_one_letter_code
_entity_poly.pdbx_strand_id
1 'polypeptide(L)'
;MTALSIGDTVSFKSHPYHSTSLGELITSEIIGEHLMTPPLLVVIEILHHSKGSYDDKSGNEILPKKSQSAKCLWYNSSLHQFEEAWLPQKELKKVPCEYDSISITSEEFKDWKNLKHSLVSLRTLKQELGKEKRSAKKDGIKEGYQTTHYLEYVSPVMELIEIRKFEIKESQFDPKTGEQKKDFPQYVAKCKWYNPKGGKFSERFIPVEALNQIPELNQESLDSIHNILEQEIFIYSEKMIDKSLKKYLFKPSLLYKSGYYYFSGYNILNNKEESIELNNKTTYIPVENPFTEIWPKFDGDHKLASIETFIKVNIEVSDYWRIKYENYHGEVTSRTITPKAIGTDEISTGGTTSTIKYLTAHCHLRDAERHFRFDRIRAIQIIEIPQS
;
A
#
# COMPACT_ATOMS: atom_id res chain seq x y z
N MET A 1 -0.77 -5.36 29.24
CA MET A 1 -0.42 -6.10 28.01
C MET A 1 -1.70 -6.53 27.35
N THR A 2 -1.88 -6.27 26.07
CA THR A 2 -3.06 -6.69 25.32
C THR A 2 -3.04 -8.21 25.19
N ALA A 3 -4.15 -8.88 25.53
CA ALA A 3 -4.27 -10.31 25.32
C ALA A 3 -4.13 -10.64 23.83
N LEU A 4 -3.39 -11.70 23.51
CA LEU A 4 -3.29 -12.19 22.13
C LEU A 4 -4.49 -13.09 21.83
N SER A 5 -4.88 -13.13 20.57
CA SER A 5 -5.92 -14.03 20.04
C SER A 5 -5.42 -14.74 18.78
N ILE A 6 -5.98 -15.90 18.48
CA ILE A 6 -5.68 -16.62 17.23
C ILE A 6 -6.06 -15.72 16.04
N GLY A 7 -5.18 -15.68 15.04
CA GLY A 7 -5.29 -14.79 13.88
C GLY A 7 -4.66 -13.41 14.09
N ASP A 8 -4.23 -13.04 15.31
CA ASP A 8 -3.54 -11.77 15.53
C ASP A 8 -2.20 -11.73 14.79
N THR A 9 -1.93 -10.61 14.12
CA THR A 9 -0.61 -10.32 13.58
C THR A 9 0.29 -9.76 14.68
N VAL A 10 1.46 -10.38 14.84
CA VAL A 10 2.46 -10.02 15.85
C VAL A 10 3.84 -9.90 15.20
N SER A 11 4.76 -9.26 15.91
CA SER A 11 6.18 -9.23 15.54
C SER A 11 7.03 -9.27 16.80
N PHE A 12 8.31 -9.59 16.65
CA PHE A 12 9.27 -9.41 17.75
C PHE A 12 9.36 -7.93 18.12
N LYS A 13 9.67 -7.64 19.39
CA LYS A 13 9.91 -6.27 19.86
C LYS A 13 10.98 -5.53 19.06
N SER A 14 11.96 -6.26 18.51
CA SER A 14 13.03 -5.76 17.65
C SER A 14 12.58 -5.38 16.22
N HIS A 15 11.39 -5.78 15.79
CA HIS A 15 10.87 -5.39 14.47
C HIS A 15 10.65 -3.87 14.40
N PRO A 16 10.90 -3.18 13.27
CA PRO A 16 10.79 -1.72 13.19
C PRO A 16 9.36 -1.17 13.14
N TYR A 17 8.35 -2.03 12.97
CA TYR A 17 6.95 -1.58 12.91
C TYR A 17 6.37 -1.41 14.31
N HIS A 18 5.56 -0.37 14.50
CA HIS A 18 4.94 -0.05 15.78
C HIS A 18 3.45 0.27 15.62
N SER A 19 2.70 0.13 16.70
CA SER A 19 1.32 0.63 16.79
C SER A 19 1.32 1.98 17.50
N THR A 20 0.54 2.94 17.02
CA THR A 20 0.19 4.13 17.81
C THR A 20 -0.75 3.73 18.95
N SER A 21 -0.96 4.65 19.91
CA SER A 21 -1.99 4.50 20.96
C SER A 21 -3.41 4.42 20.40
N LEU A 22 -3.63 4.90 19.17
CA LEU A 22 -4.90 4.82 18.44
C LEU A 22 -5.05 3.52 17.64
N GLY A 23 -4.04 2.63 17.66
CA GLY A 23 -4.06 1.37 16.91
C GLY A 23 -3.64 1.50 15.45
N GLU A 24 -3.06 2.62 15.04
CA GLU A 24 -2.56 2.84 13.67
C GLU A 24 -1.17 2.23 13.50
N LEU A 25 -0.88 1.68 12.33
CA LEU A 25 0.42 1.12 12.00
C LEU A 25 1.42 2.23 11.64
N ILE A 26 2.53 2.30 12.37
CA ILE A 26 3.71 3.05 11.97
C ILE A 26 4.64 2.09 11.23
N THR A 27 4.74 2.26 9.91
CA THR A 27 5.76 1.62 9.08
C THR A 27 7.02 2.48 9.05
N SER A 28 8.18 1.84 9.16
CA SER A 28 9.48 2.49 9.00
C SER A 28 10.21 1.86 7.82
N GLU A 29 10.93 2.68 7.06
CA GLU A 29 11.85 2.19 6.03
C GLU A 29 13.02 1.46 6.70
N ILE A 30 13.40 0.31 6.14
CA ILE A 30 14.49 -0.50 6.68
C ILE A 30 15.80 -0.01 6.06
N ILE A 31 16.69 0.54 6.90
CA ILE A 31 18.03 0.99 6.52
C ILE A 31 19.05 0.10 7.25
N GLY A 32 20.12 -0.29 6.56
CA GLY A 32 21.17 -1.17 7.08
C GLY A 32 20.98 -2.62 6.68
N GLU A 33 21.35 -3.56 7.55
CA GLU A 33 21.24 -4.99 7.27
C GLU A 33 19.78 -5.49 7.39
N HIS A 34 19.06 -5.38 6.29
CA HIS A 34 17.67 -5.80 6.16
C HIS A 34 17.43 -7.28 6.48
N LEU A 35 18.41 -8.17 6.26
CA LEU A 35 18.28 -9.62 6.54
C LEU A 35 18.10 -9.92 8.03
N MET A 36 18.43 -8.98 8.92
CA MET A 36 18.22 -9.09 10.36
C MET A 36 16.84 -8.61 10.80
N THR A 37 16.01 -8.12 9.87
CA THR A 37 14.63 -7.72 10.18
C THR A 37 13.77 -8.96 10.31
N PRO A 38 13.17 -9.23 11.49
CA PRO A 38 12.36 -10.44 11.65
C PRO A 38 11.08 -10.42 10.77
N PRO A 39 10.47 -11.58 10.52
CA PRO A 39 9.16 -11.64 9.87
C PRO A 39 8.04 -11.05 10.75
N LEU A 40 6.96 -10.61 10.10
CA LEU A 40 5.65 -10.54 10.74
C LEU A 40 5.09 -11.95 10.86
N LEU A 41 4.41 -12.19 11.96
CA LEU A 41 3.97 -13.50 12.40
C LEU A 41 2.45 -13.49 12.59
N VAL A 42 1.81 -14.63 12.42
CA VAL A 42 0.39 -14.81 12.74
C VAL A 42 0.23 -15.83 13.88
N VAL A 43 -0.52 -15.48 14.91
CA VAL A 43 -0.80 -16.38 16.04
C VAL A 43 -1.75 -17.49 15.58
N ILE A 44 -1.34 -18.75 15.73
CA ILE A 44 -2.12 -19.92 15.30
C ILE A 44 -2.61 -20.79 16.48
N GLU A 45 -1.92 -20.76 17.62
CA GLU A 45 -2.33 -21.41 18.88
C GLU A 45 -1.83 -20.57 20.07
N ILE A 46 -2.48 -20.69 21.22
CA ILE A 46 -2.05 -20.01 22.46
C ILE A 46 -1.90 -21.06 23.57
N LEU A 47 -0.84 -20.93 24.36
CA LEU A 47 -0.55 -21.74 25.54
C LEU A 47 -0.57 -20.83 26.78
N HIS A 48 -1.44 -21.15 27.73
CA HIS A 48 -1.54 -20.48 29.03
C HIS A 48 -0.74 -21.27 30.06
N HIS A 49 0.28 -20.63 30.65
CA HIS A 49 1.11 -21.24 31.68
C HIS A 49 0.50 -20.99 33.06
N SER A 50 -0.18 -22.00 33.62
CA SER A 50 -0.73 -21.96 34.99
C SER A 50 0.36 -21.88 36.06
N LYS A 51 1.56 -22.40 35.76
CA LYS A 51 2.73 -22.43 36.64
C LYS A 51 3.91 -21.69 36.03
N GLY A 52 4.70 -21.04 36.88
CA GLY A 52 5.96 -20.45 36.48
C GLY A 52 7.01 -21.54 36.22
N SER A 53 7.96 -21.24 35.34
CA SER A 53 9.12 -22.09 35.05
C SER A 53 10.37 -21.35 35.50
N TYR A 54 11.26 -22.07 36.17
CA TYR A 54 12.56 -21.58 36.62
C TYR A 54 13.65 -22.40 35.92
N ASP A 55 14.79 -21.77 35.66
CA ASP A 55 15.98 -22.46 35.17
C ASP A 55 16.59 -23.27 36.31
N ASP A 56 16.72 -24.58 36.12
CA ASP A 56 17.29 -25.51 37.10
C ASP A 56 18.72 -25.13 37.51
N LYS A 57 19.47 -24.43 36.64
CA LYS A 57 20.86 -24.05 36.90
C LYS A 57 21.01 -22.67 37.54
N SER A 58 20.25 -21.67 37.10
CA SER A 58 20.39 -20.29 37.59
C SER A 58 19.34 -19.89 38.63
N GLY A 59 18.25 -20.66 38.79
CA GLY A 59 17.12 -20.32 39.65
C GLY A 59 16.30 -19.13 39.15
N ASN A 60 16.64 -18.56 37.98
CA ASN A 60 15.92 -17.43 37.41
C ASN A 60 14.58 -17.87 36.84
N GLU A 61 13.55 -17.05 37.03
CA GLU A 61 12.23 -17.27 36.45
C GLU A 61 12.30 -17.09 34.92
N ILE A 62 12.17 -18.19 34.18
CA ILE A 62 12.14 -18.19 32.71
C ILE A 62 10.79 -17.67 32.23
N LEU A 63 9.72 -18.17 32.84
CA LEU A 63 8.33 -17.83 32.53
C LEU A 63 7.58 -17.53 33.83
N PRO A 64 7.00 -16.32 33.97
CA PRO A 64 6.20 -16.00 35.13
C PRO A 64 4.92 -16.83 35.17
N LYS A 65 4.40 -17.05 36.39
CA LYS A 65 3.06 -17.63 36.59
C LYS A 65 2.02 -16.81 35.83
N LYS A 66 1.06 -17.47 35.16
CA LYS A 66 0.04 -16.84 34.31
C LYS A 66 0.61 -16.11 33.08
N SER A 67 1.76 -16.54 32.59
CA SER A 67 2.27 -16.07 31.29
C SER A 67 1.61 -16.81 30.14
N GLN A 68 1.63 -16.20 28.95
CA GLN A 68 1.16 -16.82 27.72
C GLN A 68 2.34 -17.02 26.75
N SER A 69 2.28 -18.08 25.97
CA SER A 69 3.11 -18.29 24.79
C SER A 69 2.20 -18.48 23.58
N ALA A 70 2.62 -17.96 22.44
CA ALA A 70 1.87 -18.06 21.19
C ALA A 70 2.65 -18.92 20.21
N LYS A 71 1.98 -19.90 19.60
CA LYS A 71 2.52 -20.57 18.42
C LYS A 71 2.27 -19.65 17.25
N CYS A 72 3.34 -19.25 16.59
CA CYS A 72 3.32 -18.28 15.51
C CYS A 72 3.66 -18.97 14.19
N LEU A 73 2.99 -18.56 13.10
CA LEU A 73 3.20 -19.03 11.74
C LEU A 73 3.70 -17.88 10.87
N TRP A 74 4.68 -18.15 10.01
CA TRP A 74 5.13 -17.23 8.96
C TRP A 74 5.61 -18.00 7.73
N TYR A 75 5.84 -17.29 6.64
CA TYR A 75 6.43 -17.87 5.44
C TYR A 75 7.89 -17.45 5.31
N ASN A 76 8.76 -18.40 4.95
CA ASN A 76 10.16 -18.15 4.67
C ASN A 76 10.38 -18.30 3.15
N SER A 77 10.63 -17.19 2.44
CA SER A 77 10.85 -17.21 0.99
C SER A 77 12.11 -17.96 0.60
N SER A 78 13.20 -17.86 1.37
CA SER A 78 14.45 -18.60 1.12
C SER A 78 14.27 -20.12 1.19
N LEU A 79 13.43 -20.60 2.10
CA LEU A 79 13.12 -22.03 2.23
C LEU A 79 11.89 -22.47 1.42
N HIS A 80 11.12 -21.52 0.91
CA HIS A 80 9.84 -21.73 0.22
C HIS A 80 8.85 -22.59 1.03
N GLN A 81 8.76 -22.32 2.34
CA GLN A 81 7.91 -23.08 3.24
C GLN A 81 7.35 -22.23 4.38
N PHE A 82 6.27 -22.71 4.99
CA PHE A 82 5.74 -22.14 6.22
C PHE A 82 6.51 -22.68 7.43
N GLU A 83 6.89 -21.79 8.33
CA GLU A 83 7.58 -22.11 9.58
C GLU A 83 6.70 -21.79 10.79
N GLU A 84 6.91 -22.53 11.87
CA GLU A 84 6.18 -22.35 13.11
C GLU A 84 7.11 -22.42 14.33
N ALA A 85 6.86 -21.58 15.32
CA ALA A 85 7.59 -21.59 16.59
C ALA A 85 6.70 -21.15 17.75
N TRP A 86 6.95 -21.73 18.93
CA TRP A 86 6.38 -21.27 20.19
C TRP A 86 7.21 -20.11 20.73
N LEU A 87 6.57 -18.95 20.86
CA LEU A 87 7.23 -17.71 21.27
C LEU A 87 6.58 -17.17 22.56
N PRO A 88 7.36 -16.73 23.56
CA PRO A 88 6.83 -16.08 24.74
C PRO A 88 6.13 -14.77 24.38
N GLN A 89 4.93 -14.51 24.91
CA GLN A 89 4.19 -13.26 24.64
C GLN A 89 5.01 -12.02 25.01
N LYS A 90 5.89 -12.12 26.03
CA LYS A 90 6.79 -11.03 26.45
C LYS A 90 7.78 -10.58 25.37
N GLU A 91 8.06 -11.38 24.36
CA GLU A 91 8.95 -11.05 23.23
C GLU A 91 8.19 -10.47 22.04
N LEU A 92 6.88 -10.60 22.05
CA LEU A 92 5.99 -10.21 20.98
C LEU A 92 5.37 -8.84 21.24
N LYS A 93 5.07 -8.13 20.15
CA LYS A 93 4.18 -6.97 20.13
C LYS A 93 3.14 -7.18 19.04
N LYS A 94 1.90 -6.77 19.33
CA LYS A 94 0.82 -6.78 18.34
C LYS A 94 1.08 -5.70 17.29
N VAL A 95 0.89 -6.06 16.03
CA VAL A 95 1.02 -5.14 14.89
C VAL A 95 -0.37 -4.99 14.30
N PRO A 96 -0.90 -3.75 14.17
CA PRO A 96 -2.16 -3.54 13.49
C PRO A 96 -2.01 -4.06 12.06
N CYS A 97 -2.91 -4.94 11.65
CA CYS A 97 -3.02 -5.31 10.25
C CYS A 97 -4.02 -4.36 9.61
N GLU A 98 -3.65 -3.72 8.50
CA GLU A 98 -4.67 -3.14 7.62
C GLU A 98 -5.61 -4.29 7.26
N TYR A 99 -6.86 -4.20 7.69
CA TYR A 99 -7.84 -5.23 7.41
C TYR A 99 -8.07 -5.19 5.90
N ASP A 100 -7.75 -6.29 5.21
CA ASP A 100 -8.46 -6.59 3.99
C ASP A 100 -9.95 -6.60 4.32
N SER A 101 -10.75 -6.04 3.41
CA SER A 101 -12.19 -5.84 3.61
C SER A 101 -13.00 -7.14 3.79
N ILE A 102 -12.33 -8.30 3.80
CA ILE A 102 -12.90 -9.64 4.03
C ILE A 102 -11.95 -10.42 4.97
N SER A 103 -11.90 -10.04 6.24
CA SER A 103 -11.33 -10.92 7.27
C SER A 103 -12.31 -12.07 7.46
N ILE A 104 -11.93 -13.27 7.03
CA ILE A 104 -12.87 -14.38 7.02
C ILE A 104 -13.06 -14.87 8.46
N THR A 105 -14.28 -14.77 8.96
CA THR A 105 -14.63 -15.24 10.30
C THR A 105 -14.89 -16.74 10.28
N SER A 106 -14.75 -17.39 11.45
CA SER A 106 -15.07 -18.82 11.60
C SER A 106 -16.54 -19.15 11.27
N GLU A 107 -17.42 -18.14 11.23
CA GLU A 107 -18.84 -18.28 10.89
C GLU A 107 -19.07 -18.34 9.37
N GLU A 108 -18.38 -17.52 8.58
CA GLU A 108 -18.46 -17.51 7.11
C GLU A 108 -17.98 -18.84 6.50
N PHE A 109 -17.06 -19.52 7.19
CA PHE A 109 -16.54 -20.81 6.76
C PHE A 109 -17.45 -22.01 7.04
N LYS A 110 -18.62 -21.81 7.66
CA LYS A 110 -19.64 -22.88 7.73
C LYS A 110 -20.14 -23.29 6.34
N ASP A 111 -20.18 -22.35 5.39
CA ASP A 111 -20.53 -22.57 3.98
C ASP A 111 -19.30 -22.62 3.06
N TRP A 112 -18.22 -23.28 3.52
CA TRP A 112 -16.94 -23.38 2.81
C TRP A 112 -17.03 -23.91 1.38
N LYS A 113 -18.09 -24.64 1.01
CA LYS A 113 -18.27 -25.16 -0.35
C LYS A 113 -18.25 -24.06 -1.40
N ASN A 114 -18.74 -22.85 -1.05
CA ASN A 114 -18.71 -21.69 -1.93
C ASN A 114 -17.34 -21.02 -1.99
N LEU A 115 -16.47 -21.31 -1.02
CA LEU A 115 -15.10 -20.78 -0.93
C LEU A 115 -14.06 -21.77 -1.49
N LYS A 116 -14.48 -22.97 -1.88
CA LYS A 116 -13.57 -23.95 -2.49
C LYS A 116 -12.98 -23.36 -3.78
N HIS A 117 -11.67 -23.53 -3.96
CA HIS A 117 -10.86 -22.97 -5.05
C HIS A 117 -10.65 -21.45 -5.00
N SER A 118 -11.17 -20.75 -3.98
CA SER A 118 -10.87 -19.34 -3.79
C SER A 118 -9.39 -19.12 -3.47
N LEU A 119 -8.89 -17.96 -3.89
CA LEU A 119 -7.54 -17.53 -3.59
C LEU A 119 -7.46 -16.97 -2.16
N VAL A 120 -6.47 -17.45 -1.42
CA VAL A 120 -6.20 -17.03 -0.04
C VAL A 120 -4.72 -16.73 0.16
N SER A 121 -4.41 -15.88 1.12
CA SER A 121 -3.05 -15.56 1.53
C SER A 121 -2.90 -15.56 3.04
N LEU A 122 -1.66 -15.63 3.53
CA LEU A 122 -1.40 -15.36 4.95
C LEU A 122 -1.78 -13.90 5.25
N ARG A 123 -2.34 -13.64 6.44
CA ARG A 123 -2.78 -12.31 6.86
C ARG A 123 -1.70 -11.23 6.77
N THR A 124 -0.43 -11.61 6.90
CA THR A 124 0.72 -10.70 6.81
C THR A 124 1.12 -10.32 5.38
N LEU A 125 0.54 -10.94 4.34
CA LEU A 125 0.97 -10.79 2.95
C LEU A 125 1.14 -9.32 2.52
N LYS A 126 0.09 -8.50 2.68
CA LYS A 126 0.12 -7.10 2.24
C LYS A 126 1.16 -6.27 2.99
N GLN A 127 1.28 -6.50 4.29
CA GLN A 127 2.25 -5.78 5.13
C GLN A 127 3.69 -6.18 4.80
N GLU A 128 3.93 -7.46 4.52
CA GLU A 128 5.22 -7.95 4.05
C GLU A 128 5.57 -7.40 2.66
N LEU A 129 4.61 -7.34 1.73
CA LEU A 129 4.80 -6.69 0.42
C LEU A 129 5.13 -5.20 0.52
N GLY A 130 4.52 -4.52 1.50
CA GLY A 130 4.75 -3.10 1.79
C GLY A 130 6.09 -2.81 2.46
N LYS A 131 6.87 -3.81 2.87
CA LYS A 131 8.20 -3.57 3.44
C LYS A 131 9.13 -3.04 2.37
N GLU A 132 9.71 -1.89 2.65
CA GLU A 132 10.69 -1.24 1.78
C GLU A 132 12.03 -1.15 2.51
N LYS A 133 13.09 -1.50 1.77
CA LYS A 133 14.47 -1.27 2.18
C LYS A 133 15.05 -0.11 1.37
N ARG A 134 15.87 0.70 2.02
CA ARG A 134 16.55 1.83 1.40
C ARG A 134 18.05 1.63 1.48
N SER A 135 18.71 1.64 0.33
CA SER A 135 20.17 1.56 0.21
C SER A 135 20.74 2.88 -0.29
N ALA A 136 21.91 3.25 0.23
CA ALA A 136 22.67 4.38 -0.30
C ALA A 136 23.21 4.00 -1.69
N LYS A 137 22.91 4.82 -2.70
CA LYS A 137 23.43 4.66 -4.06
C LYS A 137 24.33 5.86 -4.36
N LYS A 138 25.59 5.58 -4.72
CA LYS A 138 26.52 6.60 -5.23
C LYS A 138 26.56 6.53 -6.74
N ASP A 139 25.80 7.41 -7.39
CA ASP A 139 25.91 7.64 -8.84
C ASP A 139 26.79 8.88 -9.06
N GLY A 140 28.12 8.69 -9.04
CA GLY A 140 29.10 9.75 -9.22
C GLY A 140 29.15 10.72 -8.03
N ILE A 141 28.93 12.02 -8.28
CA ILE A 141 29.01 13.10 -7.27
C ILE A 141 27.71 13.22 -6.45
N LYS A 142 26.59 12.67 -6.93
CA LYS A 142 25.30 12.73 -6.23
C LYS A 142 25.12 11.47 -5.37
N GLU A 143 25.08 11.67 -4.06
CA GLU A 143 24.57 10.66 -3.14
C GLU A 143 23.04 10.66 -3.22
N GLY A 144 22.47 9.50 -3.54
CA GLY A 144 21.04 9.26 -3.56
C GLY A 144 20.68 8.03 -2.73
N TYR A 145 19.39 7.85 -2.52
CA TYR A 145 18.86 6.64 -1.90
C TYR A 145 18.03 5.90 -2.94
N GLN A 146 18.24 4.59 -3.03
CA GLN A 146 17.39 3.70 -3.79
C GLN A 146 16.48 2.95 -2.83
N THR A 147 15.17 3.07 -3.03
CA THR A 147 14.18 2.28 -2.30
C THR A 147 13.82 1.05 -3.13
N THR A 148 13.78 -0.12 -2.49
CA THR A 148 13.37 -1.40 -3.10
C THR A 148 12.50 -2.18 -2.13
N HIS A 149 11.62 -3.07 -2.62
CA HIS A 149 10.82 -3.91 -1.73
C HIS A 149 11.68 -5.00 -1.05
N TYR A 150 11.31 -5.35 0.19
CA TYR A 150 11.90 -6.43 0.96
C TYR A 150 10.94 -7.63 1.01
N LEU A 151 11.24 -8.67 0.22
CA LEU A 151 10.29 -9.75 -0.10
C LEU A 151 10.60 -11.10 0.59
N GLU A 152 11.43 -11.10 1.64
CA GLU A 152 11.96 -12.31 2.27
C GLU A 152 10.91 -13.17 2.99
N TYR A 153 9.82 -12.55 3.44
CA TYR A 153 8.77 -13.23 4.22
C TYR A 153 7.37 -13.09 3.60
N VAL A 154 7.32 -12.76 2.31
CA VAL A 154 6.08 -12.63 1.55
C VAL A 154 5.53 -14.03 1.25
N SER A 155 4.37 -14.36 1.85
CA SER A 155 3.72 -15.65 1.62
C SER A 155 3.27 -15.82 0.16
N PRO A 156 3.18 -17.04 -0.36
CA PRO A 156 2.58 -17.29 -1.67
C PRO A 156 1.07 -17.03 -1.63
N VAL A 157 0.50 -16.75 -2.80
CA VAL A 157 -0.94 -16.93 -3.02
C VAL A 157 -1.23 -18.42 -3.03
N MET A 158 -2.26 -18.82 -2.29
CA MET A 158 -2.67 -20.20 -2.14
C MET A 158 -4.09 -20.39 -2.65
N GLU A 159 -4.40 -21.61 -3.08
CA GLU A 159 -5.74 -22.07 -3.42
C GLU A 159 -6.33 -22.84 -2.24
N LEU A 160 -7.56 -22.50 -1.86
CA LEU A 160 -8.29 -23.20 -0.80
C LEU A 160 -8.88 -24.52 -1.33
N ILE A 161 -8.42 -25.66 -0.79
CA ILE A 161 -8.84 -27.00 -1.23
C ILE A 161 -9.96 -27.57 -0.38
N GLU A 162 -9.83 -27.45 0.94
CA GLU A 162 -10.70 -28.11 1.93
C GLU A 162 -10.71 -27.32 3.24
N ILE A 163 -11.82 -27.35 3.97
CA ILE A 163 -11.87 -26.89 5.36
C ILE A 163 -12.44 -27.98 6.23
N ARG A 164 -11.79 -28.18 7.38
CA ARG A 164 -12.22 -29.14 8.39
C ARG A 164 -12.12 -28.55 9.78
N LYS A 165 -12.90 -29.11 10.70
CA LYS A 165 -12.80 -28.80 12.12
C LYS A 165 -11.42 -29.21 12.64
N PHE A 166 -10.83 -28.39 13.50
CA PHE A 166 -9.54 -28.71 14.08
C PHE A 166 -9.67 -29.92 15.03
N GLU A 167 -8.80 -30.91 14.82
CA GLU A 167 -8.74 -32.10 15.66
C GLU A 167 -7.90 -31.83 16.91
N ILE A 168 -8.56 -31.75 18.06
CA ILE A 168 -7.89 -31.57 19.35
C ILE A 168 -7.39 -32.94 19.82
N LYS A 169 -6.07 -33.17 19.70
CA LYS A 169 -5.42 -34.41 20.17
C LYS A 169 -4.89 -34.31 21.61
N GLU A 170 -4.79 -33.11 22.15
CA GLU A 170 -4.20 -32.84 23.46
C GLU A 170 -5.23 -32.29 24.46
N SER A 171 -4.98 -32.47 25.76
CA SER A 171 -5.84 -31.92 26.81
C SER A 171 -5.87 -30.38 26.76
N GLN A 172 -7.06 -29.82 26.62
CA GLN A 172 -7.29 -28.36 26.66
C GLN A 172 -7.19 -27.77 28.06
N PHE A 173 -7.38 -28.59 29.09
CA PHE A 173 -7.42 -28.16 30.48
C PHE A 173 -6.29 -28.82 31.27
N ASP A 174 -5.77 -28.12 32.28
CA ASP A 174 -4.87 -28.73 33.25
C ASP A 174 -5.70 -29.65 34.17
N PRO A 175 -5.41 -30.96 34.25
CA PRO A 175 -6.19 -31.89 35.07
C PRO A 175 -6.11 -31.57 36.57
N LYS A 176 -5.13 -30.78 37.03
CA LYS A 176 -4.96 -30.42 38.44
C LYS A 176 -5.65 -29.13 38.82
N THR A 177 -5.68 -28.13 37.93
CA THR A 177 -6.26 -26.80 38.23
C THR A 177 -7.61 -26.57 37.57
N GLY A 178 -7.97 -27.36 36.54
CA GLY A 178 -9.15 -27.13 35.72
C GLY A 178 -9.05 -25.90 34.82
N GLU A 179 -7.91 -25.20 34.81
CA GLU A 179 -7.70 -24.01 33.99
C GLU A 179 -7.44 -24.37 32.53
N GLN A 180 -7.90 -23.51 31.62
CA GLN A 180 -7.64 -23.65 30.19
C GLN A 180 -6.14 -23.50 29.92
N LYS A 181 -5.54 -24.58 29.42
CA LYS A 181 -4.12 -24.68 29.13
C LYS A 181 -3.81 -24.20 27.72
N LYS A 182 -4.67 -24.49 26.73
CA LYS A 182 -4.41 -24.16 25.32
C LYS A 182 -5.65 -23.66 24.61
N ASP A 183 -5.44 -22.66 23.76
CA ASP A 183 -6.43 -22.22 22.77
C ASP A 183 -6.05 -22.77 21.41
N PHE A 184 -7.01 -23.44 20.78
CA PHE A 184 -6.88 -24.03 19.46
C PHE A 184 -7.79 -23.32 18.47
N PRO A 185 -7.43 -23.28 17.18
CA PRO A 185 -8.31 -22.76 16.15
C PRO A 185 -9.54 -23.65 16.03
N GLN A 186 -10.67 -23.09 15.59
CA GLN A 186 -11.89 -23.89 15.42
C GLN A 186 -11.83 -24.71 14.12
N TYR A 187 -11.31 -24.10 13.05
CA TYR A 187 -11.22 -24.68 11.73
C TYR A 187 -9.82 -24.50 11.14
N VAL A 188 -9.43 -25.46 10.31
CA VAL A 188 -8.22 -25.37 9.50
C VAL A 188 -8.55 -25.56 8.03
N ALA A 189 -7.97 -24.70 7.21
CA ALA A 189 -8.05 -24.72 5.78
C ALA A 189 -6.83 -25.43 5.19
N LYS A 190 -7.06 -26.39 4.30
CA LYS A 190 -6.03 -27.01 3.48
C LYS A 190 -5.74 -26.07 2.29
N CYS A 191 -4.58 -25.46 2.31
CA CYS A 191 -4.14 -24.52 1.29
C CYS A 191 -3.09 -25.16 0.40
N LYS A 192 -3.19 -24.98 -0.92
CA LYS A 192 -2.25 -25.49 -1.93
C LYS A 192 -1.56 -24.33 -2.64
N TRP A 193 -0.24 -24.44 -2.85
CA TRP A 193 0.52 -23.45 -3.63
C TRP A 193 1.65 -24.11 -4.41
N TYR A 194 2.15 -23.41 -5.42
CA TYR A 194 3.33 -23.84 -6.17
C TYR A 194 4.61 -23.53 -5.38
N ASN A 195 5.43 -24.55 -5.12
CA ASN A 195 6.73 -24.40 -4.48
C ASN A 195 7.84 -24.42 -5.55
N PRO A 196 8.47 -23.27 -5.84
CA PRO A 196 9.46 -23.17 -6.92
C PRO A 196 10.75 -23.94 -6.61
N LYS A 197 11.14 -24.09 -5.34
CA LYS A 197 12.35 -24.84 -4.95
C LYS A 197 12.24 -26.32 -5.29
N GLY A 198 11.03 -26.87 -5.19
CA GLY A 198 10.76 -28.28 -5.49
C GLY A 198 10.12 -28.54 -6.85
N GLY A 199 9.78 -27.49 -7.61
CA GLY A 199 9.04 -27.62 -8.87
C GLY A 199 7.68 -28.34 -8.74
N LYS A 200 7.07 -28.31 -7.55
CA LYS A 200 5.87 -29.10 -7.21
C LYS A 200 4.89 -28.30 -6.37
N PHE A 201 3.64 -28.73 -6.36
CA PHE A 201 2.66 -28.18 -5.42
C PHE A 201 2.95 -28.66 -4.00
N SER A 202 2.84 -27.73 -3.05
CA SER A 202 2.89 -27.98 -1.62
C SER A 202 1.51 -27.71 -1.03
N GLU A 203 1.19 -28.44 0.03
CA GLU A 203 -0.10 -28.34 0.72
C GLU A 203 0.14 -28.25 2.23
N ARG A 204 -0.65 -27.43 2.92
CA ARG A 204 -0.59 -27.31 4.39
C ARG A 204 -1.96 -26.94 4.96
N PHE A 205 -2.24 -27.45 6.16
CA PHE A 205 -3.36 -26.97 6.96
C PHE A 205 -2.97 -25.72 7.73
N ILE A 206 -3.71 -24.64 7.54
CA ILE A 206 -3.50 -23.34 8.17
C ILE A 206 -4.81 -22.95 8.88
N PRO A 207 -4.76 -22.37 10.09
CA PRO A 207 -5.96 -21.83 10.73
C PRO A 207 -6.64 -20.81 9.84
N VAL A 208 -7.96 -20.92 9.80
CA VAL A 208 -8.84 -20.03 9.04
C VAL A 208 -8.60 -18.57 9.40
N GLU A 209 -8.42 -18.29 10.70
CA GLU A 209 -8.22 -16.96 11.26
C GLU A 209 -6.86 -16.34 10.86
N ALA A 210 -5.94 -17.15 10.33
CA ALA A 210 -4.64 -16.71 9.85
C ALA A 210 -4.62 -16.34 8.36
N LEU A 211 -5.75 -16.51 7.66
CA LEU A 211 -5.87 -16.31 6.22
C LEU A 211 -6.71 -15.07 5.90
N ASN A 212 -6.35 -14.41 4.80
CA ASN A 212 -7.20 -13.43 4.12
C ASN A 212 -7.69 -14.03 2.80
N GLN A 213 -8.93 -13.72 2.42
CA GLN A 213 -9.42 -14.00 1.08
C GLN A 213 -8.90 -12.93 0.13
N ILE A 214 -8.35 -13.35 -1.00
CA ILE A 214 -7.98 -12.45 -2.08
C ILE A 214 -9.23 -12.22 -2.93
N PRO A 215 -9.67 -10.97 -3.14
CA PRO A 215 -10.85 -10.69 -3.94
C PRO A 215 -10.60 -11.02 -5.41
N GLU A 216 -11.49 -11.80 -6.00
CA GLU A 216 -11.48 -12.07 -7.44
C GLU A 216 -12.23 -10.97 -8.20
N LEU A 217 -11.67 -10.53 -9.32
CA LEU A 217 -12.35 -9.60 -10.23
C LEU A 217 -13.39 -10.36 -11.04
N ASN A 218 -14.60 -9.82 -11.13
CA ASN A 218 -15.62 -10.37 -12.01
C ASN A 218 -15.28 -10.10 -13.50
N GLN A 219 -15.90 -10.84 -14.41
CA GLN A 219 -15.63 -10.73 -15.84
C GLN A 219 -15.91 -9.33 -16.38
N GLU A 220 -16.98 -8.69 -15.91
CA GLU A 220 -17.34 -7.31 -16.29
C GLU A 220 -16.22 -6.30 -15.96
N SER A 221 -15.62 -6.42 -14.78
CA SER A 221 -14.49 -5.58 -14.39
C SER A 221 -13.27 -5.85 -15.27
N LEU A 222 -13.00 -7.11 -15.60
CA LEU A 222 -11.89 -7.49 -16.49
C LEU A 222 -12.08 -6.95 -17.91
N ASP A 223 -13.30 -7.03 -18.45
CA ASP A 223 -13.63 -6.51 -19.77
C ASP A 223 -13.50 -4.98 -19.81
N SER A 224 -13.98 -4.29 -18.76
CA SER A 224 -13.79 -2.84 -18.60
C SER A 224 -12.31 -2.46 -18.54
N ILE A 225 -11.52 -3.18 -17.75
CA ILE A 225 -10.07 -2.99 -17.64
C ILE A 225 -9.40 -3.18 -19.01
N HIS A 226 -9.75 -4.25 -19.73
CA HIS A 226 -9.20 -4.52 -21.06
C HIS A 226 -9.47 -3.36 -22.02
N ASN A 227 -10.71 -2.88 -22.10
CA ASN A 227 -11.09 -1.78 -22.97
C ASN A 227 -10.33 -0.48 -22.66
N ILE A 228 -10.16 -0.15 -21.38
CA ILE A 228 -9.40 1.04 -20.96
C ILE A 228 -7.94 0.95 -21.42
N LEU A 229 -7.32 -0.21 -21.26
CA LEU A 229 -5.92 -0.42 -21.61
C LEU A 229 -5.70 -0.43 -23.13
N GLU A 230 -6.58 -1.09 -23.88
CA GLU A 230 -6.50 -1.18 -25.35
C GLU A 230 -6.68 0.19 -26.02
N GLN A 231 -7.59 1.01 -25.49
CA GLN A 231 -7.90 2.34 -26.03
C GLN A 231 -7.01 3.45 -25.44
N GLU A 232 -6.07 3.10 -24.55
CA GLU A 232 -5.23 4.04 -23.81
C GLU A 232 -6.00 5.18 -23.10
N ILE A 233 -7.18 4.86 -22.56
CA ILE A 233 -8.07 5.81 -21.88
C ILE A 233 -7.48 6.19 -20.51
N PHE A 234 -7.62 7.46 -20.12
CA PHE A 234 -7.31 7.86 -18.74
C PHE A 234 -8.37 7.32 -17.78
N ILE A 235 -7.99 7.15 -16.53
CA ILE A 235 -8.95 6.90 -15.44
C ILE A 235 -8.93 8.07 -14.47
N TYR A 236 -10.10 8.45 -14.00
CA TYR A 236 -10.29 9.30 -12.84
C TYR A 236 -10.79 8.47 -11.66
N SER A 237 -10.23 8.67 -10.47
CA SER A 237 -10.72 8.02 -9.25
C SER A 237 -10.46 8.91 -8.04
N GLU A 238 -11.35 8.83 -7.05
CA GLU A 238 -11.21 9.51 -5.78
C GLU A 238 -11.21 8.48 -4.65
N LYS A 239 -10.25 8.58 -3.74
CA LYS A 239 -10.15 7.67 -2.58
C LYS A 239 -9.84 8.46 -1.32
N MET A 240 -10.60 8.20 -0.27
CA MET A 240 -10.28 8.68 1.07
C MET A 240 -9.11 7.88 1.63
N ILE A 241 -7.99 8.56 1.90
CA ILE A 241 -6.79 7.99 2.53
C ILE A 241 -6.39 8.92 3.68
N ASP A 242 -6.28 8.39 4.89
CA ASP A 242 -5.88 9.14 6.09
C ASP A 242 -6.70 10.42 6.32
N LYS A 243 -8.03 10.35 6.07
CA LYS A 243 -8.98 11.48 6.14
C LYS A 243 -8.78 12.57 5.08
N SER A 244 -7.90 12.35 4.11
CA SER A 244 -7.72 13.21 2.94
C SER A 244 -8.32 12.57 1.70
N LEU A 245 -9.03 13.36 0.89
CA LEU A 245 -9.52 12.91 -0.41
C LEU A 245 -8.36 12.98 -1.41
N LYS A 246 -7.83 11.82 -1.81
CA LYS A 246 -6.83 11.73 -2.86
C LYS A 246 -7.51 11.54 -4.22
N LYS A 247 -7.07 12.32 -5.19
CA LYS A 247 -7.56 12.30 -6.57
C LYS A 247 -6.49 11.71 -7.49
N TYR A 248 -6.93 10.84 -8.38
CA TYR A 248 -6.09 10.14 -9.33
C TYR A 248 -6.55 10.46 -10.74
N LEU A 249 -5.62 10.88 -11.60
CA LEU A 249 -5.87 11.01 -13.03
C LEU A 249 -4.63 10.56 -13.80
N PHE A 250 -4.71 9.43 -14.47
CA PHE A 250 -3.59 8.90 -15.25
C PHE A 250 -4.06 7.92 -16.31
N LYS A 251 -3.21 7.70 -17.33
CA LYS A 251 -3.32 6.54 -18.21
C LYS A 251 -2.83 5.32 -17.43
N PRO A 252 -3.68 4.32 -17.16
CA PRO A 252 -3.30 3.18 -16.35
C PRO A 252 -2.49 2.16 -17.14
N SER A 253 -1.65 1.45 -16.42
CA SER A 253 -1.09 0.16 -16.75
C SER A 253 -1.58 -0.85 -15.71
N LEU A 254 -1.71 -2.12 -16.08
CA LEU A 254 -2.15 -3.17 -15.16
C LEU A 254 -0.95 -3.86 -14.52
N LEU A 255 -0.93 -3.88 -13.19
CA LEU A 255 0.07 -4.62 -12.41
C LEU A 255 -0.62 -5.74 -11.63
N TYR A 256 0.03 -6.89 -11.55
CA TYR A 256 -0.38 -8.00 -10.69
C TYR A 256 0.67 -8.24 -9.61
N LYS A 257 0.31 -8.07 -8.34
CA LYS A 257 1.20 -8.23 -7.19
C LYS A 257 0.57 -9.21 -6.20
N SER A 258 1.10 -10.43 -6.15
CA SER A 258 0.73 -11.47 -5.19
C SER A 258 -0.79 -11.66 -5.02
N GLY A 259 -1.51 -11.82 -6.13
CA GLY A 259 -2.96 -12.05 -6.10
C GLY A 259 -3.81 -10.80 -6.34
N TYR A 260 -3.24 -9.62 -6.15
CA TYR A 260 -3.96 -8.36 -6.26
C TYR A 260 -3.63 -7.65 -7.57
N TYR A 261 -4.66 -7.12 -8.23
CA TYR A 261 -4.52 -6.28 -9.41
C TYR A 261 -4.46 -4.81 -9.01
N TYR A 262 -3.66 -4.03 -9.73
CA TYR A 262 -3.55 -2.59 -9.53
C TYR A 262 -3.57 -1.88 -10.88
N PHE A 263 -4.28 -0.76 -10.95
CA PHE A 263 -3.96 0.26 -11.93
C PHE A 263 -2.75 1.04 -11.44
N SER A 264 -1.75 1.23 -12.28
CA SER A 264 -0.59 2.07 -11.97
C SER A 264 -0.28 3.00 -13.13
N GLY A 265 0.13 4.21 -12.81
CA GLY A 265 0.52 5.19 -13.83
C GLY A 265 1.02 6.47 -13.21
N TYR A 266 1.43 7.39 -14.08
CA TYR A 266 1.88 8.71 -13.68
C TYR A 266 0.68 9.62 -13.44
N ASN A 267 0.31 9.85 -12.18
CA ASN A 267 -0.78 10.74 -11.79
C ASN A 267 -0.44 12.18 -12.19
N ILE A 268 -1.18 12.68 -13.18
CA ILE A 268 -0.91 13.99 -13.76
C ILE A 268 -1.30 15.12 -12.80
N LEU A 269 -2.14 14.87 -11.79
CA LEU A 269 -2.54 15.90 -10.83
C LEU A 269 -1.40 16.25 -9.86
N ASN A 270 -0.72 15.24 -9.32
CA ASN A 270 0.34 15.43 -8.33
C ASN A 270 1.76 15.24 -8.90
N ASN A 271 1.88 14.84 -10.16
CA ASN A 271 3.15 14.62 -10.86
C ASN A 271 4.01 13.49 -10.21
N LYS A 272 3.36 12.40 -9.78
CA LYS A 272 4.00 11.23 -9.18
C LYS A 272 3.46 9.92 -9.78
N GLU A 273 4.28 8.88 -9.75
CA GLU A 273 3.79 7.52 -10.00
C GLU A 273 2.94 7.07 -8.83
N GLU A 274 1.74 6.58 -9.12
CA GLU A 274 0.82 6.05 -8.13
C GLU A 274 0.18 4.76 -8.61
N SER A 275 -0.48 4.07 -7.68
CA SER A 275 -1.25 2.87 -7.98
C SER A 275 -2.53 2.79 -7.15
N ILE A 276 -3.55 2.19 -7.73
CA ILE A 276 -4.88 1.98 -7.15
C ILE A 276 -5.15 0.48 -7.19
N GLU A 277 -5.42 -0.11 -6.02
CA GLU A 277 -5.84 -1.52 -5.92
C GLU A 277 -7.21 -1.72 -6.55
N LEU A 278 -7.32 -2.75 -7.38
CA LEU A 278 -8.53 -3.14 -8.08
C LEU A 278 -9.24 -4.26 -7.33
N ASN A 279 -10.52 -4.04 -7.04
CA ASN A 279 -11.47 -5.03 -6.58
C ASN A 279 -12.86 -4.68 -7.13
N ASN A 280 -13.86 -5.55 -6.93
CA ASN A 280 -15.22 -5.32 -7.46
C ASN A 280 -15.95 -4.10 -6.85
N LYS A 281 -15.38 -3.45 -5.83
CA LYS A 281 -15.90 -2.21 -5.22
C LYS A 281 -15.09 -0.97 -5.63
N THR A 282 -13.99 -1.14 -6.38
CA THR A 282 -13.16 -0.02 -6.82
C THR A 282 -13.93 0.78 -7.86
N THR A 283 -14.14 2.06 -7.58
CA THR A 283 -14.80 2.99 -8.50
C THR A 283 -13.78 3.84 -9.25
N TYR A 284 -13.97 3.94 -10.56
CA TYR A 284 -13.22 4.82 -11.45
C TYR A 284 -14.10 5.25 -12.61
N ILE A 285 -13.80 6.41 -13.18
CA ILE A 285 -14.47 6.98 -14.34
C ILE A 285 -13.48 6.95 -15.50
N PRO A 286 -13.77 6.23 -16.60
CA PRO A 286 -12.98 6.33 -17.84
C PRO A 286 -13.07 7.75 -18.41
N VAL A 287 -11.93 8.30 -18.82
CA VAL A 287 -11.81 9.64 -19.40
C VAL A 287 -10.98 9.56 -20.68
N GLU A 288 -11.62 9.58 -21.84
CA GLU A 288 -10.93 9.44 -23.14
C GLU A 288 -9.79 10.44 -23.29
N ASN A 289 -10.06 11.71 -22.99
CA ASN A 289 -9.05 12.76 -22.95
C ASN A 289 -9.41 13.81 -21.88
N PRO A 290 -8.60 13.94 -20.82
CA PRO A 290 -8.85 14.93 -19.76
C PRO A 290 -8.47 16.37 -20.17
N PHE A 291 -7.82 16.55 -21.32
CA PHE A 291 -7.35 17.86 -21.77
C PHE A 291 -8.36 18.52 -22.70
N THR A 292 -9.09 19.50 -22.19
CA THR A 292 -10.10 20.26 -22.97
C THR A 292 -9.46 21.33 -23.84
N GLU A 293 -8.37 21.92 -23.36
CA GLU A 293 -7.70 23.00 -24.06
C GLU A 293 -6.19 22.88 -23.97
N ILE A 294 -5.49 23.10 -25.08
CA ILE A 294 -4.04 23.04 -25.18
C ILE A 294 -3.53 24.35 -25.80
N TRP A 295 -2.53 24.95 -25.16
CA TRP A 295 -1.86 26.18 -25.54
C TRP A 295 -0.34 25.98 -25.61
N PRO A 296 0.37 26.69 -26.52
CA PRO A 296 -0.13 27.79 -27.34
C PRO A 296 -0.96 27.35 -28.55
N LYS A 297 -1.94 28.18 -28.94
CA LYS A 297 -2.69 28.04 -30.19
C LYS A 297 -2.21 29.09 -31.19
N PHE A 298 -2.31 28.76 -32.47
CA PHE A 298 -2.23 29.78 -33.52
C PHE A 298 -3.60 30.43 -33.67
N ASP A 299 -3.64 31.75 -33.78
CA ASP A 299 -4.85 32.48 -34.15
C ASP A 299 -5.20 32.24 -35.63
N GLY A 300 -6.35 32.78 -36.08
CA GLY A 300 -6.80 32.66 -37.47
C GLY A 300 -5.85 33.27 -38.50
N ASP A 301 -4.91 34.12 -38.06
CA ASP A 301 -3.87 34.76 -38.88
C ASP A 301 -2.51 34.01 -38.78
N HIS A 302 -2.49 32.80 -38.22
CA HIS A 302 -1.29 32.00 -37.95
C HIS A 302 -0.26 32.66 -37.01
N LYS A 303 -0.66 33.65 -36.21
CA LYS A 303 0.18 34.22 -35.15
C LYS A 303 -0.01 33.45 -33.86
N LEU A 304 1.05 33.36 -33.06
CA LEU A 304 0.99 32.71 -31.76
C LEU A 304 0.11 33.55 -30.83
N ALA A 305 -1.04 33.00 -30.42
CA ALA A 305 -1.91 33.68 -29.49
C ALA A 305 -1.20 33.79 -28.12
N SER A 306 -1.24 34.98 -27.52
CA SER A 306 -0.48 35.27 -26.30
C SER A 306 -1.00 34.44 -25.12
N ILE A 307 -0.08 33.72 -24.46
CA ILE A 307 -0.35 33.00 -23.21
C ILE A 307 -0.94 33.94 -22.15
N GLU A 308 -0.53 35.21 -22.13
CA GLU A 308 -1.09 36.20 -21.21
C GLU A 308 -2.60 36.40 -21.41
N THR A 309 -3.06 36.47 -22.66
CA THR A 309 -4.48 36.63 -22.97
C THR A 309 -5.26 35.42 -22.49
N PHE A 310 -4.73 34.22 -22.73
CA PHE A 310 -5.35 32.99 -22.25
C PHE A 310 -5.48 32.96 -20.71
N ILE A 311 -4.40 33.29 -19.99
CA ILE A 311 -4.39 33.27 -18.53
C ILE A 311 -5.45 34.22 -17.98
N LYS A 312 -5.56 35.44 -18.51
CA LYS A 312 -6.54 36.43 -18.06
C LYS A 312 -7.99 35.98 -18.24
N VAL A 313 -8.29 35.25 -19.31
CA VAL A 313 -9.65 34.80 -19.62
C VAL A 313 -10.04 33.58 -18.79
N ASN A 314 -9.10 32.68 -18.51
CA ASN A 314 -9.43 31.35 -17.97
C ASN A 314 -9.15 31.17 -16.48
N ILE A 315 -8.54 32.14 -15.80
CA ILE A 315 -8.08 31.98 -14.40
C ILE A 315 -9.19 31.60 -13.42
N GLU A 316 -10.44 32.00 -13.71
CA GLU A 316 -11.61 31.72 -12.85
C GLU A 316 -12.44 30.50 -13.32
N VAL A 317 -12.10 29.91 -14.48
CA VAL A 317 -12.96 28.92 -15.15
C VAL A 317 -12.59 27.48 -14.83
N SER A 318 -11.32 27.22 -14.50
CA SER A 318 -10.80 25.85 -14.37
C SER A 318 -9.95 25.66 -13.12
N ASP A 319 -10.20 24.56 -12.42
CA ASP A 319 -9.50 24.18 -11.18
C ASP A 319 -8.07 23.67 -11.41
N TYR A 320 -7.76 23.10 -12.57
CA TYR A 320 -6.46 22.44 -12.81
C TYR A 320 -5.86 22.77 -14.16
N TRP A 321 -4.66 23.37 -14.15
CA TRP A 321 -3.85 23.59 -15.33
C TRP A 321 -2.57 22.77 -15.27
N ARG A 322 -2.24 22.07 -16.34
CA ARG A 322 -0.91 21.47 -16.54
C ARG A 322 -0.05 22.39 -17.38
N ILE A 323 0.99 22.95 -16.78
CA ILE A 323 1.91 23.87 -17.43
C ILE A 323 3.25 23.20 -17.74
N LYS A 324 3.87 23.55 -18.87
CA LYS A 324 5.29 23.34 -19.11
C LYS A 324 6.03 24.61 -18.69
N TYR A 325 6.85 24.54 -17.66
CA TYR A 325 7.52 25.67 -17.04
C TYR A 325 9.03 25.54 -17.10
N GLU A 326 9.70 26.56 -17.63
CA GLU A 326 11.15 26.65 -17.71
C GLU A 326 11.74 27.25 -16.42
N ASN A 327 12.66 26.53 -15.80
CA ASN A 327 13.33 27.00 -14.60
C ASN A 327 14.43 28.04 -14.93
N TYR A 328 15.12 28.55 -13.90
CA TYR A 328 16.20 29.54 -14.10
C TYR A 328 17.39 28.98 -14.91
N HIS A 329 17.57 27.65 -14.92
CA HIS A 329 18.64 26.96 -15.65
C HIS A 329 18.22 26.53 -17.06
N GLY A 330 17.03 26.90 -17.53
CA GLY A 330 16.51 26.54 -18.86
C GLY A 330 15.88 25.15 -18.95
N GLU A 331 15.77 24.42 -17.84
CA GLU A 331 15.15 23.09 -17.83
C GLU A 331 13.62 23.21 -17.80
N VAL A 332 12.95 22.53 -18.74
CA VAL A 332 11.48 22.53 -18.84
C VAL A 332 10.90 21.40 -17.99
N THR A 333 10.05 21.77 -17.04
CA THR A 333 9.33 20.84 -16.15
C THR A 333 7.84 20.89 -16.40
N SER A 334 7.16 19.75 -16.31
CA SER A 334 5.69 19.70 -16.28
C SER A 334 5.20 19.88 -14.86
N ARG A 335 4.19 20.74 -14.65
CA ARG A 335 3.61 21.01 -13.34
C ARG A 335 2.11 21.13 -13.45
N THR A 336 1.41 20.64 -12.45
CA THR A 336 -0.04 20.84 -12.34
C THR A 336 -0.30 21.84 -11.24
N ILE A 337 -1.10 22.84 -11.56
CA ILE A 337 -1.36 24.00 -10.72
C ILE A 337 -2.86 24.30 -10.64
N THR A 338 -3.29 24.90 -9.53
CA THR A 338 -4.60 25.55 -9.41
C THR A 338 -4.38 27.05 -9.42
N PRO A 339 -4.70 27.73 -10.55
CA PRO A 339 -4.55 29.19 -10.68
C PRO A 339 -5.34 29.93 -9.61
N LYS A 340 -4.82 31.07 -9.13
CA LYS A 340 -5.51 31.91 -8.14
C LYS A 340 -5.59 33.37 -8.55
N ALA A 341 -4.46 33.97 -8.89
CA ALA A 341 -4.40 35.40 -9.18
C ALA A 341 -3.23 35.74 -10.10
N ILE A 342 -3.35 36.88 -10.78
CA ILE A 342 -2.26 37.48 -11.56
C ILE A 342 -1.64 38.60 -10.74
N GLY A 343 -0.31 38.62 -10.64
CA GLY A 343 0.44 39.67 -9.98
C GLY A 343 1.47 40.33 -10.90
N THR A 344 1.95 41.49 -10.48
CA THR A 344 2.98 42.27 -11.17
C THR A 344 3.99 42.81 -10.17
N ASP A 345 5.27 42.57 -10.43
CA ASP A 345 6.37 43.16 -9.66
C ASP A 345 7.22 44.05 -10.58
N GLU A 346 7.70 45.16 -10.04
CA GLU A 346 8.68 46.01 -10.73
C GLU A 346 10.10 45.62 -10.30
N ILE A 347 10.94 45.25 -11.27
CA ILE A 347 12.35 44.96 -11.03
C ILE A 347 13.20 46.03 -11.72
N SER A 348 13.98 46.76 -10.93
CA SER A 348 15.00 47.69 -11.39
C SER A 348 16.35 46.96 -11.48
N THR A 349 16.83 46.74 -12.70
CA THR A 349 18.16 46.18 -12.94
C THR A 349 18.93 47.12 -13.87
N GLY A 350 20.05 47.68 -13.38
CA GLY A 350 20.90 48.56 -14.18
C GLY A 350 20.28 49.89 -14.62
N GLY A 351 19.29 50.43 -13.88
CA GLY A 351 18.63 51.71 -14.21
C GLY A 351 17.40 51.59 -15.11
N THR A 352 17.12 50.40 -15.65
CA THR A 352 15.87 50.07 -16.36
C THR A 352 14.88 49.38 -15.44
N THR A 353 13.68 49.93 -15.30
CA THR A 353 12.54 49.28 -14.62
C THR A 353 11.81 48.37 -15.61
N SER A 354 11.68 47.10 -15.25
CA SER A 354 10.90 46.12 -16.01
C SER A 354 9.79 45.55 -15.15
N THR A 355 8.55 45.56 -15.67
CA THR A 355 7.41 44.95 -15.00
C THR A 355 7.35 43.46 -15.34
N ILE A 356 7.45 42.61 -14.32
CA ILE A 356 7.34 41.16 -14.46
C ILE A 356 5.95 40.74 -14.04
N LYS A 357 5.24 40.06 -14.95
CA LYS A 357 3.93 39.44 -14.69
C LYS A 357 4.12 38.01 -14.22
N TYR A 358 3.37 37.62 -13.19
CA TYR A 358 3.38 36.25 -12.68
C TYR A 358 1.98 35.75 -12.36
N LEU A 359 1.83 34.43 -12.40
CA LEU A 359 0.66 33.69 -11.98
C LEU A 359 0.91 33.17 -10.56
N THR A 360 0.10 33.58 -9.60
CA THR A 360 0.03 32.94 -8.29
C THR A 360 -0.89 31.73 -8.39
N ALA A 361 -0.38 30.56 -8.01
CA ALA A 361 -1.14 29.31 -8.09
C ALA A 361 -0.68 28.31 -7.01
N HIS A 362 -1.58 27.42 -6.60
CA HIS A 362 -1.21 26.25 -5.78
C HIS A 362 -0.50 25.23 -6.67
N CYS A 363 0.72 24.84 -6.31
CA CYS A 363 1.52 23.89 -7.07
C CYS A 363 1.39 22.49 -6.45
N HIS A 364 0.65 21.59 -7.11
CA HIS A 364 0.37 20.24 -6.59
C HIS A 364 1.62 19.36 -6.44
N LEU A 365 2.66 19.60 -7.24
CA LEU A 365 3.94 18.89 -7.09
C LEU A 365 4.67 19.25 -5.77
N ARG A 366 4.53 20.49 -5.30
CA ARG A 366 5.20 21.00 -4.09
C ARG A 366 4.27 21.17 -2.90
N ASP A 367 2.99 20.91 -3.11
CA ASP A 367 1.89 21.15 -2.18
C ASP A 367 1.98 22.51 -1.49
N ALA A 368 2.20 23.56 -2.29
CA ALA A 368 2.38 24.91 -1.79
C ALA A 368 2.05 25.97 -2.84
N GLU A 369 1.70 27.16 -2.37
CA GLU A 369 1.54 28.33 -3.24
C GLU A 369 2.89 28.77 -3.83
N ARG A 370 2.88 29.12 -5.13
CA ARG A 370 4.06 29.53 -5.89
C ARG A 370 3.67 30.60 -6.91
N HIS A 371 4.68 31.39 -7.29
CA HIS A 371 4.58 32.38 -8.36
C HIS A 371 5.29 31.87 -9.61
N PHE A 372 4.59 31.88 -10.75
CA PHE A 372 5.08 31.42 -12.04
C PHE A 372 5.14 32.60 -13.00
N ARG A 373 6.33 32.98 -13.46
CA ARG A 373 6.47 34.10 -14.40
C ARG A 373 5.88 33.73 -15.76
N PHE A 374 5.13 34.65 -16.37
CA PHE A 374 4.44 34.39 -17.64
C PHE A 374 5.41 34.04 -18.77
N ASP A 375 6.56 34.72 -18.83
CA ASP A 375 7.59 34.52 -19.85
C ASP A 375 8.25 33.12 -19.80
N ARG A 376 8.11 32.40 -18.68
CA ARG A 376 8.65 31.07 -18.46
C ARG A 376 7.62 29.94 -18.62
N ILE A 377 6.35 30.28 -18.82
CA ILE A 377 5.31 29.30 -19.16
C ILE A 377 5.37 29.06 -20.67
N ARG A 378 5.72 27.84 -21.08
CA ARG A 378 5.88 27.44 -22.48
C ARG A 378 4.63 26.84 -23.09
N ALA A 379 3.82 26.18 -22.28
CA ALA A 379 2.57 25.56 -22.70
C ALA A 379 1.62 25.46 -21.50
N ILE A 380 0.31 25.48 -21.76
CA ILE A 380 -0.74 25.26 -20.76
C ILE A 380 -1.73 24.24 -21.33
N GLN A 381 -2.15 23.30 -20.51
CA GLN A 381 -3.25 22.39 -20.80
C GLN A 381 -4.29 22.52 -19.69
N ILE A 382 -5.54 22.79 -20.04
CA ILE A 382 -6.65 22.75 -19.08
C ILE A 382 -7.01 21.29 -18.84
N ILE A 383 -7.12 20.90 -17.58
CA ILE A 383 -7.59 19.57 -17.17
C ILE A 383 -9.00 19.72 -16.65
N GLU A 384 -9.95 19.07 -17.32
CA GLU A 384 -11.32 18.93 -16.81
C GLU A 384 -11.43 17.63 -16.03
N ILE A 385 -11.87 17.75 -14.78
CA ILE A 385 -12.11 16.59 -13.92
C ILE A 385 -13.59 16.20 -14.05
N PRO A 386 -13.89 14.91 -14.29
CA PRO A 386 -15.27 14.43 -14.29
C PRO A 386 -15.96 14.75 -12.96
N GLN A 387 -17.20 15.25 -13.01
CA GLN A 387 -18.01 15.37 -11.80
C GLN A 387 -18.45 13.98 -11.35
N SER A 388 -18.21 13.66 -10.07
CA SER A 388 -18.53 12.37 -9.44
C SER A 388 -19.99 12.22 -9.05
#